data_AF-A0A3Q0FXI6-F1
#
_entry.id   AF-A0A3Q0FXI6-F1
#
_cell.length_a   1.000
_cell.length_b   1.000
_cell.length_c   1.000
_cell.angle_alpha   90.00
_cell.angle_beta   90.00
_cell.angle_gamma   90.00
#
_symmetry.space_group_name_H-M   'P 1'
#
loop_
_entity.id
_entity.type
_entity.pdbx_description
1 polymer ?
#
loop_
_entity_poly.entity_id
_entity_poly.type
_entity_poly.pdbx_seq_one_letter_code
_entity_poly.pdbx_strand_id
1 'polypeptide(L)'
;MARQQRTGATIAGASEDLDPEAISHVPQEKLKKLKAALEKGDLTAAAKNAQEMLDDAEKISLHIAITGVTGSGKSSFLNAMRGLDDGDEGAADIGVLETTSKPAPFPHPQDPNITFWDLPGIGTPAFPEDTYLQQVEFGRYDFFIIISSTRFTDKDIKLALEIQSLGKSFYFVRSKVDQDLDNERRLYNESGFLKKPSASR
;
A
#
# COMPACT_ATOMS: atom_id res chain seq x y z
N MET A 1 64.26 -9.00 24.00
CA MET A 1 63.52 -8.15 23.03
C MET A 1 62.50 -9.04 22.32
N ALA A 2 61.26 -9.05 22.80
CA ALA A 2 60.19 -9.88 22.26
C ALA A 2 59.39 -9.07 21.23
N ARG A 3 59.37 -9.57 19.99
CA ARG A 3 58.63 -9.01 18.87
C ARG A 3 57.21 -9.59 18.93
N GLN A 4 56.26 -8.81 19.41
CA GLN A 4 54.87 -9.23 19.51
C GLN A 4 54.16 -9.00 18.16
N GLN A 5 53.67 -10.08 17.57
CA GLN A 5 52.83 -10.11 16.38
C GLN A 5 51.48 -9.43 16.71
N ARG A 6 51.03 -8.50 15.87
CA ARG A 6 49.65 -8.00 15.90
C ARG A 6 48.79 -8.90 15.01
N THR A 7 47.99 -9.74 15.65
CA THR A 7 46.91 -10.54 15.05
C THR A 7 45.56 -9.92 15.40
N GLY A 8 44.63 -9.95 14.43
CA GLY A 8 43.19 -9.91 14.65
C GLY A 8 42.57 -8.55 14.99
N ALA A 9 42.28 -7.74 13.98
CA ALA A 9 41.19 -6.76 14.10
C ALA A 9 39.88 -7.48 13.76
N THR A 10 39.19 -7.94 14.80
CA THR A 10 37.83 -8.49 14.68
C THR A 10 36.89 -7.40 14.19
N ILE A 11 36.21 -7.65 13.08
CA ILE A 11 35.13 -6.80 12.54
C ILE A 11 33.89 -7.04 13.43
N ALA A 12 33.94 -6.57 14.67
CA ALA A 12 32.86 -6.76 15.65
C ALA A 12 31.82 -5.62 15.62
N GLY A 13 32.05 -4.57 14.84
CA GLY A 13 31.23 -3.34 14.92
C GLY A 13 30.18 -3.13 13.83
N ALA A 14 30.08 -4.02 12.82
CA ALA A 14 29.19 -3.78 11.67
C ALA A 14 27.77 -4.37 11.83
N SER A 15 27.51 -5.13 12.90
CA SER A 15 26.22 -5.79 13.13
C SER A 15 25.25 -4.98 13.99
N GLU A 16 25.71 -3.93 14.67
CA GLU A 16 24.87 -3.14 15.59
C GLU A 16 24.04 -2.04 14.88
N ASP A 17 24.40 -1.67 13.64
CA ASP A 17 23.73 -0.62 12.87
C ASP A 17 22.77 -1.13 11.78
N LEU A 18 22.61 -2.45 11.66
CA LEU A 18 21.73 -3.04 10.65
C LEU A 18 20.32 -3.21 11.21
N ASP A 19 19.37 -2.45 10.66
CA ASP A 19 17.95 -2.57 11.00
C ASP A 19 17.46 -4.02 10.78
N PRO A 20 17.06 -4.74 11.85
CA PRO A 20 16.57 -6.10 11.76
C PRO A 20 15.34 -6.25 10.85
N GLU A 21 14.48 -5.22 10.75
CA GLU A 21 13.31 -5.23 9.87
C GLU A 21 13.71 -5.15 8.40
N ALA A 22 14.70 -4.33 8.06
CA ALA A 22 15.21 -4.16 6.70
C ALA A 22 15.78 -5.48 6.12
N ILE A 23 16.26 -6.37 6.97
CA ILE A 23 16.86 -7.65 6.55
C ILE A 23 15.82 -8.80 6.54
N SER A 24 14.69 -8.64 7.24
CA SER A 24 13.69 -9.71 7.39
C SER A 24 13.05 -10.18 6.07
N HIS A 25 12.96 -9.29 5.09
CA HIS A 25 12.36 -9.56 3.77
C HIS A 25 13.37 -10.15 2.76
N VAL A 26 14.64 -10.22 3.15
CA VAL A 26 15.70 -10.76 2.30
C VAL A 26 15.71 -12.29 2.42
N PRO A 27 15.72 -13.04 1.30
CA PRO A 27 15.76 -14.50 1.35
C PRO A 27 16.94 -15.02 2.19
N GLN A 28 16.64 -15.87 3.19
CA GLN A 28 17.62 -16.42 4.13
C GLN A 28 18.81 -17.08 3.43
N GLU A 29 18.57 -17.72 2.28
CA GLU A 29 19.62 -18.35 1.48
C GLU A 29 20.63 -17.33 0.92
N LYS A 30 20.18 -16.14 0.52
CA LYS A 30 21.08 -15.08 0.05
C LYS A 30 21.89 -14.49 1.21
N LEU A 31 21.27 -14.29 2.36
CA LEU A 31 21.96 -13.85 3.58
C LEU A 31 23.02 -14.85 4.04
N LYS A 32 22.74 -16.16 3.98
CA LYS A 32 23.72 -17.20 4.28
C LYS A 32 24.92 -17.15 3.34
N LYS A 33 24.70 -16.96 2.03
CA LYS A 33 25.78 -16.81 1.05
C LYS A 33 26.66 -15.60 1.33
N LEU A 34 26.05 -14.46 1.64
CA LEU A 34 26.76 -13.23 2.00
C LEU A 34 27.61 -13.42 3.27
N LYS A 35 27.02 -13.98 4.35
CA LYS A 35 27.71 -14.27 5.60
C LYS A 35 28.90 -15.23 5.39
N ALA A 36 28.70 -16.30 4.63
CA ALA A 36 29.76 -17.27 4.34
C ALA A 36 30.93 -16.67 3.56
N ALA A 37 30.70 -15.69 2.67
CA ALA A 37 31.75 -14.99 1.96
C ALA A 37 32.55 -14.07 2.89
N LEU A 38 31.86 -13.35 3.79
CA LEU A 38 32.47 -12.48 4.80
C LEU A 38 33.33 -13.28 5.80
N GLU A 39 32.83 -14.41 6.29
CA GLU A 39 33.57 -15.29 7.21
C GLU A 39 34.86 -15.85 6.59
N LYS A 40 34.87 -16.07 5.26
CA LYS A 40 36.04 -16.51 4.50
C LYS A 40 37.00 -15.37 4.15
N GLY A 41 36.65 -14.13 4.45
CA GLY A 41 37.42 -12.94 4.05
C GLY A 41 37.42 -12.66 2.55
N ASP A 42 36.53 -13.29 1.78
CA ASP A 42 36.39 -13.08 0.34
C ASP A 42 35.50 -11.86 0.08
N LEU A 43 36.13 -10.68 0.14
CA LEU A 43 35.45 -9.40 -0.07
C LEU A 43 34.84 -9.28 -1.47
N THR A 44 35.45 -9.91 -2.49
CA THR A 44 34.94 -9.89 -3.87
C THR A 44 33.64 -10.69 -3.97
N ALA A 45 33.61 -11.90 -3.41
CA ALA A 45 32.39 -12.70 -3.37
C ALA A 45 31.31 -12.05 -2.49
N ALA A 46 31.68 -11.42 -1.37
CA ALA A 46 30.75 -10.69 -0.53
C ALA A 46 30.12 -9.50 -1.27
N ALA A 47 30.93 -8.67 -1.94
CA ALA A 47 30.44 -7.54 -2.73
C ALA A 47 29.53 -8.01 -3.87
N LYS A 48 29.90 -9.08 -4.58
CA LYS A 48 29.06 -9.67 -5.63
C LYS A 48 27.71 -10.14 -5.10
N ASN A 49 27.69 -10.89 -4.00
CA ASN A 49 26.44 -11.38 -3.39
C ASN A 49 25.55 -10.22 -2.93
N ALA A 50 26.14 -9.17 -2.35
CA ALA A 50 25.40 -7.98 -1.95
C ALA A 50 24.80 -7.24 -3.15
N GLN A 51 25.56 -7.07 -4.24
CA GLN A 51 25.05 -6.46 -5.46
C GLN A 51 23.90 -7.27 -6.07
N GLU A 52 24.02 -8.60 -6.16
CA GLU A 52 22.93 -9.46 -6.65
C GLU A 52 21.66 -9.37 -5.77
N MET A 53 21.81 -9.10 -4.47
CA MET A 53 20.67 -8.88 -3.58
C MET A 53 19.98 -7.55 -3.86
N LEU A 54 20.75 -6.47 -4.10
CA LEU A 54 20.22 -5.16 -4.46
C LEU A 54 19.54 -5.20 -5.84
N ASP A 55 20.22 -5.76 -6.84
CA ASP A 55 19.70 -5.86 -8.20
C ASP A 55 18.38 -6.64 -8.25
N ASP A 56 18.23 -7.67 -7.42
CA ASP A 56 17.00 -8.45 -7.38
C ASP A 56 15.88 -7.74 -6.62
N ALA A 57 16.19 -6.91 -5.62
CA ALA A 57 15.20 -6.08 -4.95
C ALA A 57 14.67 -4.99 -5.90
N GLU A 58 15.54 -4.39 -6.72
CA GLU A 58 15.18 -3.38 -7.72
C GLU A 58 14.31 -3.92 -8.87
N LYS A 59 14.20 -5.25 -9.03
CA LYS A 59 13.35 -5.88 -10.05
C LYS A 59 11.93 -6.21 -9.55
N ILE A 60 11.67 -6.07 -8.25
CA ILE A 60 10.38 -6.44 -7.67
C ILE A 60 9.37 -5.35 -8.03
N SER A 61 8.40 -5.68 -8.88
CA SER A 61 7.24 -4.83 -9.15
C SER A 61 6.13 -5.10 -8.12
N LEU A 62 5.50 -4.03 -7.63
CA LEU A 62 4.37 -4.10 -6.70
C LEU A 62 3.12 -3.48 -7.35
N HIS A 63 2.05 -4.26 -7.43
CA HIS A 63 0.76 -3.86 -7.97
C HIS A 63 -0.30 -3.78 -6.86
N ILE A 64 -0.74 -2.56 -6.56
CA ILE A 64 -1.69 -2.28 -5.47
C ILE A 64 -3.03 -1.89 -6.07
N ALA A 65 -4.07 -2.69 -5.84
CA ALA A 65 -5.42 -2.35 -6.29
C ALA A 65 -6.16 -1.47 -5.27
N ILE A 66 -6.76 -0.37 -5.73
CA ILE A 66 -7.61 0.50 -4.93
C ILE A 66 -9.05 0.33 -5.40
N THR A 67 -9.90 -0.18 -4.52
CA THR A 67 -11.29 -0.55 -4.83
C THR A 67 -12.27 0.06 -3.83
N GLY A 68 -13.56 -0.05 -4.11
CA GLY A 68 -14.63 0.47 -3.26
C GLY A 68 -15.75 1.09 -4.08
N VAL A 69 -16.82 1.51 -3.43
CA VAL A 69 -17.97 2.11 -4.12
C VAL A 69 -17.63 3.44 -4.79
N THR A 70 -18.44 3.86 -5.77
CA THR A 70 -18.31 5.19 -6.38
C THR A 70 -18.47 6.30 -5.34
N GLY A 71 -17.64 7.34 -5.44
CA GLY A 71 -17.66 8.46 -4.49
C GLY A 71 -17.02 8.18 -3.12
N SER A 72 -16.44 6.99 -2.88
CA SER A 72 -15.76 6.69 -1.60
C SER A 72 -14.42 7.42 -1.42
N GLY A 73 -13.90 8.12 -2.44
CA GLY A 73 -12.63 8.85 -2.36
C GLY A 73 -11.41 8.06 -2.83
N LYS A 74 -11.59 7.02 -3.66
CA LYS A 74 -10.51 6.19 -4.24
C LYS A 74 -9.43 7.02 -4.95
N SER A 75 -9.84 7.86 -5.90
CA SER A 75 -8.90 8.66 -6.72
C SER A 75 -8.15 9.70 -5.89
N SER A 76 -8.82 10.37 -4.93
CA SER A 76 -8.14 11.27 -3.98
C SER A 76 -7.14 10.53 -3.08
N PHE A 77 -7.48 9.32 -2.62
CA PHE A 77 -6.56 8.50 -1.83
C PHE A 77 -5.35 8.06 -2.68
N LEU A 78 -5.56 7.66 -3.94
CA LEU A 78 -4.50 7.34 -4.89
C LEU A 78 -3.54 8.52 -5.10
N ASN A 79 -4.07 9.72 -5.31
CA ASN A 79 -3.27 10.93 -5.50
C ASN A 79 -2.42 11.21 -4.26
N ALA A 80 -3.03 11.15 -3.07
CA ALA A 80 -2.32 11.32 -1.81
C ALA A 80 -1.20 10.29 -1.60
N MET A 81 -1.45 9.02 -1.93
CA MET A 81 -0.43 7.96 -1.86
C MET A 81 0.73 8.17 -2.85
N ARG A 82 0.49 8.93 -3.92
CA ARG A 82 1.51 9.31 -4.91
C ARG A 82 2.14 10.68 -4.62
N GLY A 83 1.75 11.34 -3.53
CA GLY A 83 2.23 12.67 -3.16
C GLY A 83 1.82 13.76 -4.15
N LEU A 84 0.68 13.59 -4.83
CA LEU A 84 0.13 14.53 -5.80
C LEU A 84 -1.12 15.20 -5.24
N ASP A 85 -1.29 16.48 -5.56
CA ASP A 85 -2.56 17.18 -5.38
C ASP A 85 -3.52 16.82 -6.53
N ASP A 86 -4.83 16.95 -6.30
CA ASP A 86 -5.86 16.53 -7.27
C ASP A 86 -5.83 17.30 -8.60
N GLY A 87 -5.13 18.44 -8.66
CA GLY A 87 -4.96 19.25 -9.87
C GLY A 87 -3.61 19.07 -10.57
N ASP A 88 -2.73 18.23 -10.03
CA ASP A 88 -1.38 18.04 -10.58
C ASP A 88 -1.41 17.24 -11.88
N GLU A 89 -0.40 17.49 -12.73
CA GLU A 89 -0.22 16.71 -13.95
C GLU A 89 0.00 15.23 -13.61
N GLY A 90 -0.82 14.35 -14.18
CA GLY A 90 -0.77 12.92 -13.92
C GLY A 90 -1.47 12.46 -12.63
N ALA A 91 -2.18 13.35 -11.94
CA ALA A 91 -3.16 12.97 -10.92
C ALA A 91 -4.32 12.19 -11.55
N ALA A 92 -4.92 11.28 -10.78
CA ALA A 92 -6.16 10.63 -11.18
C ALA A 92 -7.33 11.59 -11.07
N ASP A 93 -8.19 11.57 -12.09
CA ASP A 93 -9.37 12.42 -12.16
C ASP A 93 -10.32 12.12 -10.99
N ILE A 94 -10.65 13.17 -10.23
CA ILE A 94 -11.61 13.13 -9.13
C ILE A 94 -13.02 13.50 -9.62
N GLY A 95 -14.03 12.76 -9.17
CA GLY A 95 -15.42 13.04 -9.51
C GLY A 95 -16.42 12.32 -8.61
N VAL A 96 -17.64 12.86 -8.57
CA VAL A 96 -18.76 12.26 -7.81
C VAL A 96 -19.42 11.11 -8.59
N LEU A 97 -19.37 11.18 -9.93
CA LEU A 97 -19.75 10.09 -10.81
C LEU A 97 -18.60 9.08 -10.94
N GLU A 98 -18.91 7.90 -11.46
CA GLU A 98 -17.89 6.91 -11.81
C GLU A 98 -16.96 7.51 -12.88
N THR A 99 -15.76 7.92 -12.46
CA THR A 99 -14.73 8.47 -13.34
C THR A 99 -13.95 7.36 -14.04
N THR A 100 -13.87 6.19 -13.41
CA THR A 100 -13.01 5.07 -13.84
C THR A 100 -13.84 3.97 -14.49
N SER A 101 -13.76 3.86 -15.82
CA SER A 101 -14.53 2.89 -16.61
C SER A 101 -13.81 1.56 -16.87
N LYS A 102 -12.52 1.49 -16.52
CA LYS A 102 -11.64 0.30 -16.59
C LYS A 102 -10.53 0.45 -15.54
N PRO A 103 -9.92 -0.65 -15.05
CA PRO A 103 -8.73 -0.57 -14.22
C PRO A 103 -7.65 0.32 -14.85
N ALA A 104 -7.19 1.33 -14.13
CA ALA A 104 -6.24 2.32 -14.63
C ALA A 104 -4.94 2.28 -13.80
N PRO A 105 -3.76 2.06 -14.43
CA PRO A 105 -2.49 2.04 -13.73
C PRO A 105 -1.94 3.46 -13.52
N PHE A 106 -1.42 3.70 -12.33
CA PHE A 106 -0.77 4.93 -11.92
C PHE A 106 0.56 4.60 -11.21
N PRO A 107 1.69 4.63 -11.94
CA PRO A 107 3.00 4.46 -11.34
C PRO A 107 3.30 5.52 -10.28
N HIS A 108 4.03 5.13 -9.23
CA HIS A 108 4.50 6.06 -8.23
C HIS A 108 5.60 6.96 -8.83
N PRO A 109 5.55 8.30 -8.64
CA PRO A 109 6.47 9.21 -9.36
C PRO A 109 7.95 9.00 -9.04
N GLN A 110 8.27 8.57 -7.81
CA GLN A 110 9.65 8.34 -7.37
C GLN A 110 10.09 6.86 -7.45
N ASP A 111 9.14 5.94 -7.65
CA ASP A 111 9.44 4.50 -7.72
C ASP A 111 8.55 3.80 -8.75
N PRO A 112 9.01 3.64 -10.00
CA PRO A 112 8.18 3.07 -11.08
C PRO A 112 7.86 1.59 -10.87
N ASN A 113 8.52 0.89 -9.94
CA ASN A 113 8.20 -0.49 -9.62
C ASN A 113 6.89 -0.59 -8.81
N ILE A 114 6.46 0.51 -8.17
CA ILE A 114 5.18 0.57 -7.46
C ILE A 114 4.12 1.15 -8.41
N THR A 115 3.11 0.34 -8.73
CA THR A 115 1.95 0.78 -9.51
C THR A 115 0.70 0.68 -8.68
N PHE A 116 0.03 1.81 -8.47
CA PHE A 116 -1.31 1.82 -7.94
C PHE A 116 -2.32 1.67 -9.07
N TRP A 117 -3.38 0.91 -8.83
CA TRP A 117 -4.44 0.70 -9.80
C TRP A 117 -5.74 1.29 -9.24
N ASP A 118 -6.27 2.32 -9.89
CA ASP A 118 -7.62 2.80 -9.59
C ASP A 118 -8.62 1.85 -10.26
N LEU A 119 -9.45 1.20 -9.45
CA LEU A 119 -10.46 0.28 -9.94
C LEU A 119 -11.84 0.96 -10.01
N PRO A 120 -12.66 0.58 -11.01
CA PRO A 120 -14.04 1.03 -11.11
C PRO A 120 -14.86 0.79 -9.84
N GLY A 121 -15.94 1.54 -9.67
CA GLY A 121 -16.78 1.39 -8.47
C GLY A 121 -17.58 0.09 -8.51
N ILE A 122 -17.52 -0.73 -7.46
CA ILE A 122 -18.39 -1.92 -7.39
C ILE A 122 -19.87 -1.51 -7.26
N GLY A 123 -20.74 -2.24 -7.96
CA GLY A 123 -22.19 -2.12 -7.86
C GLY A 123 -22.80 -1.04 -8.75
N THR A 124 -22.04 -0.53 -9.72
CA THR A 124 -22.58 0.31 -10.79
C THR A 124 -23.20 -0.58 -11.89
N PRO A 125 -24.04 -0.03 -12.78
CA PRO A 125 -24.55 -0.79 -13.92
C PRO A 125 -23.45 -1.37 -14.82
N ALA A 126 -22.31 -0.67 -14.92
CA ALA A 126 -21.15 -1.12 -15.68
C ALA A 126 -20.35 -2.20 -14.94
N PHE A 127 -20.33 -2.15 -13.60
CA PHE A 127 -19.58 -3.05 -12.73
C PHE A 127 -20.49 -3.74 -11.69
N PRO A 128 -21.36 -4.68 -12.12
CA PRO A 128 -22.21 -5.44 -11.21
C PRO A 128 -21.38 -6.30 -10.26
N GLU A 129 -21.83 -6.41 -9.00
CA GLU A 129 -21.17 -7.15 -7.92
C GLU A 129 -20.75 -8.56 -8.37
N ASP A 130 -21.68 -9.34 -8.94
CA ASP A 130 -21.49 -10.75 -9.30
C ASP A 130 -20.39 -11.00 -10.36
N THR A 131 -20.03 -9.98 -11.14
CA THR A 131 -19.03 -10.09 -12.22
C THR A 131 -17.81 -9.21 -11.99
N TYR A 132 -17.80 -8.42 -10.93
CA TYR A 132 -16.83 -7.35 -10.70
C TYR A 132 -15.39 -7.84 -10.72
N LEU A 133 -15.07 -8.87 -9.92
CA LEU A 133 -13.70 -9.37 -9.78
C LEU A 133 -13.09 -9.86 -11.10
N GLN A 134 -13.91 -10.48 -11.95
CA GLN A 134 -13.47 -10.97 -13.26
C GLN A 134 -13.18 -9.80 -14.19
N GLN A 135 -14.03 -8.77 -14.18
CA GLN A 135 -13.87 -7.59 -15.02
C GLN A 135 -12.66 -6.74 -14.65
N VAL A 136 -12.30 -6.68 -13.36
CA VAL A 136 -11.14 -5.89 -12.90
C VAL A 136 -9.83 -6.66 -12.92
N GLU A 137 -9.81 -7.89 -13.44
CA GLU A 137 -8.61 -8.71 -13.59
C GLU A 137 -7.84 -8.92 -12.28
N PHE A 138 -8.56 -9.31 -11.22
CA PHE A 138 -8.06 -9.49 -9.84
C PHE A 138 -6.67 -10.14 -9.69
N GLY A 139 -6.31 -11.11 -10.56
CA GLY A 139 -5.06 -11.87 -10.45
C GLY A 139 -3.79 -11.04 -10.64
N ARG A 140 -3.91 -9.81 -11.16
CA ARG A 140 -2.80 -8.90 -11.43
C ARG A 140 -2.21 -8.22 -10.19
N TYR A 141 -2.94 -8.21 -9.07
CA TYR A 141 -2.60 -7.38 -7.93
C TYR A 141 -1.98 -8.21 -6.80
N ASP A 142 -1.01 -7.63 -6.09
CA ASP A 142 -0.35 -8.25 -4.96
C ASP A 142 -1.23 -8.16 -3.70
N PHE A 143 -1.85 -6.99 -3.50
CA PHE A 143 -2.85 -6.78 -2.46
C PHE A 143 -3.84 -5.67 -2.83
N PHE A 144 -4.90 -5.56 -2.03
CA PHE A 144 -6.01 -4.64 -2.25
C PHE A 144 -6.15 -3.63 -1.12
N ILE A 145 -6.61 -2.43 -1.45
CA ILE A 145 -7.06 -1.42 -0.50
C ILE A 145 -8.53 -1.12 -0.82
N ILE A 146 -9.40 -1.43 0.13
CA ILE A 146 -10.84 -1.18 0.02
C ILE A 146 -11.12 0.17 0.70
N ILE A 147 -11.52 1.16 -0.09
CA ILE A 147 -11.91 2.49 0.37
C ILE A 147 -13.42 2.54 0.58
N SER A 148 -13.83 2.79 1.82
CA SER A 148 -15.23 3.01 2.18
C SER A 148 -15.39 4.33 2.92
N SER A 149 -16.47 5.04 2.62
CA SER A 149 -16.79 6.33 3.24
C SER A 149 -18.12 6.25 3.98
N THR A 150 -18.23 6.91 5.13
CA THR A 150 -19.45 7.07 5.95
C THR A 150 -20.02 5.76 6.53
N ARG A 151 -20.51 4.84 5.70
CA ARG A 151 -21.14 3.59 6.11
C ARG A 151 -20.42 2.42 5.49
N PHE A 152 -20.09 1.45 6.34
CA PHE A 152 -19.67 0.13 5.89
C PHE A 152 -20.88 -0.55 5.25
N THR A 153 -20.72 -1.06 4.03
CA THR A 153 -21.81 -1.62 3.24
C THR A 153 -21.61 -3.10 2.97
N ASP A 154 -22.68 -3.81 2.59
CA ASP A 154 -22.60 -5.22 2.17
C ASP A 154 -21.64 -5.40 0.98
N LYS A 155 -21.47 -4.38 0.14
CA LYS A 155 -20.51 -4.38 -0.97
C LYS A 155 -19.06 -4.46 -0.47
N ASP A 156 -18.74 -3.72 0.59
CA ASP A 156 -17.41 -3.73 1.20
C ASP A 156 -17.10 -5.11 1.80
N ILE A 157 -18.09 -5.73 2.45
CA ILE A 157 -17.98 -7.10 3.01
C ILE A 157 -17.74 -8.12 1.91
N LYS A 158 -18.54 -8.07 0.84
CA LYS A 158 -18.42 -9.01 -0.29
C LYS A 158 -17.04 -8.92 -0.92
N LEU A 159 -16.56 -7.69 -1.22
CA LEU A 159 -15.20 -7.47 -1.73
C LEU A 159 -14.14 -8.11 -0.82
N ALA A 160 -14.22 -7.85 0.48
CA ALA A 160 -13.25 -8.38 1.44
C ALA A 160 -13.26 -9.93 1.47
N LEU A 161 -14.44 -10.55 1.54
CA LEU A 161 -14.59 -12.01 1.54
C LEU A 161 -14.08 -12.64 0.25
N GLU A 162 -14.36 -12.01 -0.88
CA GLU A 162 -13.90 -12.45 -2.19
C GLU A 162 -12.38 -12.40 -2.31
N ILE A 163 -11.76 -11.26 -1.94
CA ILE A 163 -10.30 -11.11 -1.94
C ILE A 163 -9.65 -12.16 -1.04
N GLN A 164 -10.22 -12.39 0.15
CA GLN A 164 -9.74 -13.40 1.08
C GLN A 164 -9.88 -14.82 0.54
N SER A 165 -11.00 -15.15 -0.13
CA SER A 165 -11.25 -16.47 -0.73
C SER A 165 -10.21 -16.85 -1.79
N LEU A 166 -9.59 -15.84 -2.39
CA LEU A 166 -8.55 -15.98 -3.40
C LEU A 166 -7.13 -15.94 -2.81
N GLY A 167 -7.01 -15.93 -1.48
CA GLY A 167 -5.73 -15.98 -0.76
C GLY A 167 -4.92 -14.68 -0.85
N LYS A 168 -5.54 -13.57 -1.24
CA LYS A 168 -4.89 -12.25 -1.30
C LYS A 168 -5.18 -11.47 -0.03
N SER A 169 -4.23 -10.62 0.33
CA SER A 169 -4.39 -9.68 1.44
C SER A 169 -5.16 -8.44 1.00
N PHE A 170 -5.92 -7.86 1.93
CA PHE A 170 -6.54 -6.56 1.74
C PHE A 170 -6.39 -5.69 2.99
N TYR A 171 -6.46 -4.39 2.77
CA TYR A 171 -6.53 -3.37 3.82
C TYR A 171 -7.83 -2.60 3.66
N PHE A 172 -8.38 -2.17 4.79
CA PHE A 172 -9.59 -1.36 4.81
C PHE A 172 -9.27 0.07 5.22
N VAL A 173 -9.69 1.04 4.42
CA VAL A 173 -9.48 2.46 4.70
C VAL A 173 -10.82 3.15 4.77
N ARG A 174 -11.14 3.68 5.96
CA ARG A 174 -12.29 4.55 6.17
C ARG A 174 -11.92 5.98 5.77
N SER A 175 -12.47 6.46 4.68
CA SER A 175 -12.28 7.82 4.20
C SER A 175 -13.36 8.77 4.75
N LYS A 176 -13.15 10.08 4.56
CA LYS A 176 -14.10 11.16 4.89
C LYS A 176 -14.50 11.25 6.38
N VAL A 177 -13.60 10.88 7.28
CA VAL A 177 -13.83 10.94 8.74
C VAL A 177 -14.02 12.39 9.21
N ASP A 178 -13.41 13.36 8.53
CA ASP A 178 -13.66 14.79 8.68
C ASP A 178 -15.14 15.14 8.50
N GLN A 179 -15.80 14.58 7.48
CA GLN A 179 -17.23 14.82 7.23
C GLN A 179 -18.09 14.19 8.33
N ASP A 180 -17.73 13.01 8.81
CA ASP A 180 -18.42 12.39 9.95
C ASP A 180 -18.34 13.29 11.20
N LEU A 181 -17.15 13.81 11.51
CA LEU A 181 -16.93 14.72 12.65
C LEU A 181 -17.69 16.04 12.50
N ASP A 182 -17.73 16.61 11.30
CA ASP A 182 -18.45 17.85 11.03
C ASP A 182 -19.97 17.68 11.07
N ASN A 183 -20.47 16.51 10.63
CA ASN A 183 -21.87 16.16 10.78
C ASN A 183 -22.26 16.04 12.27
N GLU A 184 -21.43 15.38 13.09
CA GLU A 184 -21.64 15.32 14.54
C GLU A 184 -21.62 16.72 15.17
N ARG A 185 -20.64 17.59 14.84
CA ARG A 185 -20.60 18.98 15.34
C ARG A 185 -21.84 19.80 14.97
N ARG A 186 -22.50 19.50 13.85
CA ARG A 186 -23.75 20.18 13.48
C ARG A 186 -24.90 19.73 14.35
N LEU A 187 -24.93 18.46 14.76
CA LEU A 187 -25.99 17.88 15.59
C LEU A 187 -25.90 18.28 17.05
N TYR A 188 -24.70 18.51 17.59
CA TYR A 188 -24.50 18.83 19.01
C TYR A 188 -24.08 20.30 19.23
N ASN A 189 -24.44 20.88 20.37
CA ASN A 189 -23.93 22.19 20.81
C ASN A 189 -22.51 22.04 21.43
N GLU A 190 -21.85 23.16 21.74
CA GLU A 190 -20.50 23.16 22.34
C GLU A 190 -20.41 22.39 23.68
N SER A 191 -21.55 22.17 24.34
CA SER A 191 -21.68 21.41 25.58
C SER A 191 -21.99 19.92 25.36
N GLY A 192 -22.04 19.43 24.12
CA GLY A 192 -22.26 18.02 23.79
C GLY A 192 -23.72 17.56 23.83
N PHE A 193 -24.70 18.47 23.76
CA PHE A 193 -26.14 18.13 23.70
C PHE A 193 -26.70 18.28 22.29
N LEU A 194 -27.56 17.35 21.88
CA LEU A 194 -28.28 17.41 20.61
C LEU A 194 -29.03 18.75 20.50
N LYS A 195 -28.76 19.50 19.44
CA LYS A 195 -29.56 20.68 19.06
C LYS A 195 -30.97 20.18 18.78
N LYS A 196 -31.97 20.78 19.44
CA LYS A 196 -33.38 20.41 19.21
C LYS A 196 -33.66 20.47 17.69
N PRO A 197 -34.28 19.43 17.10
CA PRO A 197 -34.65 19.49 15.70
C PRO A 197 -35.54 20.71 15.48
N SER A 198 -35.17 21.58 14.53
CA SER A 198 -36.11 22.57 14.02
C SER A 198 -37.23 21.79 13.36
N ALA A 199 -38.40 21.74 14.01
CA ALA A 199 -39.61 21.22 13.39
C ALA A 199 -39.96 22.13 12.22
N SER A 200 -39.52 21.78 11.02
CA SER A 200 -40.01 22.36 9.79
C SER A 200 -41.44 21.85 9.57
N ARG A 201 -42.40 22.76 9.68
CA ARG A 201 -43.82 22.56 9.30
C ARG A 201 -43.96 22.35 7.79
#